data_AF-A0A392PBK0-F1
#
_entry.id   AF-A0A392PBK0-F1
#
_cell.length_a   1.000
_cell.length_b   1.000
_cell.length_c   1.000
_cell.angle_alpha   90.00
_cell.angle_beta   90.00
_cell.angle_gamma   90.00
#
_symmetry.space_group_name_H-M   'P 1'
#
loop_
_entity.id
_entity.type
_entity.pdbx_description
1 polymer ?
#
loop_
_entity_poly.entity_id
_entity_poly.type
_entity_poly.pdbx_seq_one_letter_code
_entity_poly.pdbx_strand_id
1 'polypeptide(L)'
;PPSVSNVRIVGDAVEGITIKGVGDYFGGREGPSKFEWLRKNRDTGDFLLVSAGTSDYTLTKDDVGCCLTFVYIPINFEGQEGKSLSAMSPVVKQGSVCF
;
A
#
# COMPACT_ATOMS: atom_id res chain seq x y z
N PRO A 1 -11.88 -18.18 7.27
CA PRO A 1 -11.59 -16.73 7.26
C PRO A 1 -11.13 -16.32 5.86
N PRO A 2 -11.44 -15.11 5.39
CA PRO A 2 -10.85 -14.62 4.16
C PRO A 2 -9.34 -14.48 4.30
N SER A 3 -8.64 -14.50 3.18
CA SER A 3 -7.20 -14.37 3.11
C SER A 3 -6.80 -13.67 1.83
N VAL A 4 -5.56 -13.19 1.81
CA VAL A 4 -4.93 -12.62 0.62
C VAL A 4 -3.58 -13.28 0.41
N SER A 5 -3.15 -13.41 -0.84
CA SER A 5 -1.78 -13.80 -1.22
C SER A 5 -1.24 -12.86 -2.31
N ASN A 6 0.03 -13.02 -2.68
CA ASN A 6 0.68 -12.24 -3.75
C ASN A 6 0.52 -10.71 -3.61
N VAL A 7 0.48 -10.23 -2.36
CA VAL A 7 0.40 -8.79 -2.06
C VAL A 7 1.65 -8.11 -2.60
N ARG A 8 1.46 -7.10 -3.45
CA ARG A 8 2.53 -6.36 -4.12
C ARG A 8 2.08 -4.95 -4.46
N ILE A 9 3.07 -4.10 -4.70
CA ILE A 9 2.86 -2.74 -5.18
C ILE A 9 3.18 -2.71 -6.67
N VAL A 10 2.31 -2.11 -7.47
CA VAL A 10 2.44 -1.90 -8.91
C VAL A 10 2.59 -0.41 -9.20
N GLY A 11 3.49 -0.07 -10.11
CA GLY A 11 3.81 1.30 -10.48
C GLY A 11 5.23 1.70 -10.08
N ASP A 12 5.75 2.75 -10.70
CA ASP A 12 7.10 3.24 -10.43
C ASP A 12 7.14 4.05 -9.13
N ALA A 13 8.11 3.75 -8.28
CA ALA A 13 8.37 4.49 -7.05
C ALA A 13 9.06 5.84 -7.36
N VAL A 14 8.32 6.75 -7.98
CA VAL A 14 8.77 8.09 -8.39
C VAL A 14 7.76 9.13 -7.92
N GLU A 15 8.22 10.24 -7.37
CA GLU A 15 7.39 11.39 -6.99
C GLU A 15 6.39 11.77 -8.10
N GLY A 16 5.13 11.98 -7.73
CA GLY A 16 4.05 12.32 -8.64
C GLY A 16 3.36 11.13 -9.31
N ILE A 17 3.93 9.92 -9.23
CA ILE A 17 3.31 8.70 -9.79
C ILE A 17 2.33 8.08 -8.79
N THR A 18 1.17 7.65 -9.30
CA THR A 18 0.23 6.81 -8.55
C THR A 18 0.66 5.35 -8.60
N ILE A 19 0.96 4.79 -7.43
CA ILE A 19 1.19 3.37 -7.23
C ILE A 19 -0.09 2.70 -6.71
N LYS A 20 -0.26 1.41 -7.01
CA LYS A 20 -1.42 0.61 -6.59
C LYS A 20 -0.96 -0.63 -5.82
N GLY A 21 -1.56 -0.83 -4.65
CA GLY A 21 -1.47 -2.07 -3.91
C GLY A 21 -2.45 -3.11 -4.47
N VAL A 22 -1.97 -4.31 -4.74
CA VAL A 22 -2.80 -5.42 -5.25
C VAL A 22 -2.53 -6.68 -4.45
N GLY A 23 -3.48 -7.60 -4.45
CA GLY A 23 -3.35 -8.93 -3.86
C GLY A 23 -4.43 -9.86 -4.39
N ASP A 24 -4.19 -11.16 -4.28
CA ASP A 24 -5.13 -12.18 -4.72
C ASP A 24 -5.99 -12.59 -3.53
N TYR A 25 -7.27 -12.23 -3.56
CA TYR A 25 -8.23 -12.49 -2.49
C TYR A 25 -8.82 -13.91 -2.54
N PHE A 26 -9.04 -14.51 -1.36
CA PHE A 26 -9.72 -15.79 -1.19
C PHE A 26 -10.68 -15.75 0.01
N GLY A 27 -11.72 -16.60 0.00
CA GLY A 27 -12.62 -16.80 1.13
C GLY A 27 -14.05 -16.28 0.96
N GLY A 28 -14.61 -16.39 -0.24
CA GLY A 28 -16.00 -16.04 -0.57
C GLY A 28 -16.09 -14.84 -1.49
N ARG A 29 -17.26 -14.16 -1.49
CA ARG A 29 -17.37 -12.84 -2.11
C ARG A 29 -16.62 -11.84 -1.24
N GLU A 30 -15.69 -11.11 -1.83
CA GLU A 30 -15.00 -10.04 -1.13
C GLU A 30 -15.99 -8.94 -0.70
N GLY A 31 -15.84 -8.50 0.55
CA GLY A 31 -16.59 -7.40 1.13
C GLY A 31 -15.77 -6.11 1.13
N PRO A 32 -16.03 -5.18 2.07
CA PRO A 32 -15.27 -3.94 2.18
C PRO A 32 -13.92 -4.19 2.87
N SER A 33 -12.98 -4.83 2.17
CA SER A 33 -11.59 -4.99 2.63
C SER A 33 -10.94 -3.63 2.93
N LYS A 34 -10.01 -3.61 3.89
CA LYS A 34 -9.29 -2.39 4.28
C LYS A 34 -7.90 -2.37 3.65
N PHE A 35 -7.48 -1.16 3.35
CA PHE A 35 -6.19 -0.86 2.74
C PHE A 35 -5.52 0.27 3.49
N GLU A 36 -4.23 0.14 3.77
CA GLU A 36 -3.44 1.17 4.42
C GLU A 36 -2.12 1.38 3.67
N TRP A 37 -1.71 2.63 3.60
CA TRP A 37 -0.39 3.04 3.13
C TRP A 37 0.38 3.64 4.28
N LEU A 38 1.55 3.07 4.54
CA LEU A 38 2.45 3.51 5.60
C LEU A 38 3.75 4.03 5.00
N ARG A 39 4.21 5.19 5.41
CA ARG A 39 5.56 5.69 5.10
C ARG A 39 6.52 5.30 6.19
N LYS A 40 7.67 4.73 5.82
CA LYS A 40 8.77 4.50 6.76
C LYS A 40 9.53 5.80 7.01
N ASN A 41 9.62 6.22 8.27
CA ASN A 41 10.48 7.30 8.72
C ASN A 41 11.95 6.89 8.59
N ARG A 42 12.79 7.76 8.02
CA ARG A 42 14.21 7.45 7.79
C ARG A 42 15.05 7.48 9.05
N ASP A 43 14.70 8.37 9.97
CA ASP A 43 15.50 8.64 11.15
C ASP A 43 15.17 7.62 12.25
N THR A 44 13.88 7.36 12.46
CA THR A 44 13.42 6.46 13.53
C THR A 44 13.16 5.04 13.06
N GLY A 45 12.90 4.84 11.76
CA GLY A 45 12.45 3.56 11.21
C GLY A 45 10.97 3.26 11.42
N ASP A 46 10.23 4.15 12.10
CA ASP A 46 8.80 3.99 12.40
C ASP A 46 7.92 4.09 11.15
N PHE A 47 6.70 3.56 11.24
CA PHE A 47 5.70 3.65 10.18
C PHE A 47 4.67 4.74 10.50
N LEU A 48 4.47 5.67 9.56
CA LEU A 48 3.44 6.69 9.60
C LEU A 48 2.31 6.33 8.63
N LEU A 49 1.07 6.26 9.11
CA LEU A 49 -0.11 6.10 8.25
C LEU A 49 -0.31 7.37 7.40
N VAL A 50 -0.23 7.22 6.08
CA VAL A 50 -0.35 8.33 5.11
C VAL A 50 -1.63 8.26 4.26
N SER A 51 -2.25 7.09 4.14
CA SER A 51 -3.55 6.91 3.50
C SER A 51 -4.24 5.64 3.98
N ALA A 52 -5.57 5.65 4.02
CA ALA A 52 -6.39 4.50 4.40
C ALA A 52 -7.66 4.42 3.54
N GLY A 53 -8.15 3.21 3.32
CA GLY A 53 -9.41 2.93 2.60
C GLY A 53 -9.31 2.87 1.08
N THR A 54 -8.11 3.07 0.51
CA THR A 54 -7.87 2.99 -0.93
C THR A 54 -6.62 2.15 -1.25
N SER A 55 -6.68 1.42 -2.36
CA SER A 55 -5.53 0.68 -2.89
C SER A 55 -4.59 1.55 -3.73
N ASP A 56 -4.99 2.78 -4.07
CA ASP A 56 -4.20 3.72 -4.87
C ASP A 56 -3.55 4.78 -3.97
N TYR A 57 -2.29 5.11 -4.24
CA TYR A 57 -1.57 6.17 -3.55
C TYR A 57 -0.66 6.94 -4.51
N THR A 58 -0.83 8.26 -4.56
CA THR A 58 0.05 9.15 -5.33
C THR A 58 1.23 9.57 -4.49
N LEU A 59 2.43 9.20 -4.95
CA LEU A 59 3.68 9.52 -4.25
C LEU A 59 3.91 11.03 -4.21
N THR A 60 4.21 11.54 -3.03
CA THR A 60 4.41 12.96 -2.77
C THR A 60 5.88 13.30 -2.58
N LYS A 61 6.21 14.60 -2.55
CA LYS A 61 7.56 15.07 -2.25
C LYS A 61 8.11 14.56 -0.92
N ASP A 62 7.25 14.46 0.10
CA ASP A 62 7.64 13.98 1.43
C ASP A 62 8.02 12.49 1.44
N ASP A 63 7.64 11.77 0.38
CA ASP A 63 7.95 10.36 0.22
C ASP A 63 9.31 10.14 -0.43
N VAL A 64 9.91 11.14 -1.09
CA VAL A 64 11.16 11.04 -1.88
C VAL A 64 12.36 10.65 -1.03
N GLY A 65 12.78 9.40 -1.15
CA GLY A 65 13.86 8.75 -0.39
C GLY A 65 13.37 7.83 0.73
N CYS A 66 12.06 7.74 0.95
CA CYS A 66 11.42 6.79 1.86
C CYS A 66 10.94 5.55 1.08
N CYS A 67 10.56 4.50 1.82
CA CYS A 67 9.77 3.41 1.28
C CYS A 67 8.33 3.51 1.78
N LEU A 68 7.39 3.07 0.95
CA LEU A 68 5.98 2.91 1.31
C LEU A 68 5.69 1.44 1.56
N THR A 69 4.85 1.15 2.55
CA THR A 69 4.30 -0.17 2.83
C THR A 69 2.81 -0.14 2.56
N PHE A 70 2.34 -0.99 1.66
CA PHE A 70 0.92 -1.27 1.45
C PHE A 70 0.49 -2.42 2.36
N VAL A 71 -0.61 -2.26 3.09
CA VAL A 71 -1.22 -3.30 3.92
C VAL A 71 -2.61 -3.61 3.39
N TYR A 72 -2.89 -4.91 3.19
CA TYR A 72 -4.19 -5.42 2.76
C TYR A 72 -4.77 -6.28 3.89
N ILE A 73 -5.91 -5.84 4.43
CA ILE A 73 -6.70 -6.57 5.44
C ILE A 73 -7.96 -7.12 4.74
N PRO A 74 -7.99 -8.42 4.39
CA PRO A 74 -9.10 -8.98 3.61
C PRO A 74 -10.34 -9.14 4.47
N ILE A 75 -11.50 -8.70 3.95
CA ILE A 75 -12.81 -8.84 4.59
C ILE A 75 -13.76 -9.49 3.60
N ASN A 76 -14.52 -10.51 4.02
CA ASN A 76 -15.57 -11.10 3.17
C ASN A 76 -16.89 -10.34 3.30
N PHE A 77 -17.84 -10.63 2.42
CA PHE A 77 -19.14 -9.95 2.40
C PHE A 77 -19.93 -10.07 3.71
N GLU A 78 -19.69 -11.13 4.49
CA GLU A 78 -20.29 -11.36 5.81
C GLU A 78 -19.59 -10.57 6.94
N GLY A 79 -18.56 -9.78 6.61
CA GLY A 79 -17.82 -8.95 7.57
C GLY A 79 -16.74 -9.68 8.37
N GLN A 80 -16.43 -10.95 8.05
CA GLN A 80 -15.32 -11.65 8.69
C GLN A 80 -14.00 -11.05 8.22
N GLU A 81 -13.13 -10.67 9.15
CA GLU A 81 -11.79 -10.17 8.86
C GLU A 81 -10.77 -11.32 8.84
N GLY A 82 -9.83 -11.26 7.90
CA GLY A 82 -8.73 -12.19 7.74
C GLY A 82 -7.39 -11.60 8.22
N LYS A 83 -6.35 -12.44 8.20
CA LYS A 83 -4.99 -11.98 8.50
C LYS A 83 -4.51 -11.02 7.41
N SER A 84 -3.93 -9.90 7.81
CA SER A 84 -3.35 -8.94 6.89
C SER A 84 -2.01 -9.40 6.32
N LEU A 85 -1.71 -8.94 5.11
CA LEU A 85 -0.39 -9.04 4.50
C LEU A 85 0.05 -7.66 3.98
N SER A 86 1.36 -7.48 3.84
CA SER A 86 1.93 -6.23 3.37
C SER A 86 3.03 -6.42 2.34
N ALA A 87 3.26 -5.37 1.55
CA ALA A 87 4.36 -5.27 0.61
C ALA A 87 5.02 -3.90 0.71
N MET A 88 6.34 -3.85 0.49
CA MET A 88 7.12 -2.62 0.58
C MET A 88 7.61 -2.21 -0.82
N SER A 89 7.54 -0.92 -1.11
CA SER A 89 8.07 -0.36 -2.36
C SER A 89 9.60 -0.28 -2.33
N PRO A 90 10.24 -0.12 -3.49
CA PRO A 90 11.55 0.48 -3.56
C PRO A 90 11.56 1.89 -2.93
N VAL A 91 12.75 2.43 -2.72
CA VAL A 91 12.92 3.82 -2.30
C VAL A 91 12.37 4.74 -3.39
N VAL A 92 11.49 5.67 -3.00
CA VAL A 92 10.89 6.65 -3.90
C VAL A 92 11.96 7.60 -4.43
N LYS A 93 12.06 7.72 -5.75
CA LYS A 93 12.97 8.64 -6.43
C LYS A 93 12.30 9.99 -6.64
N GLN A 94 13.11 11.05 -6.69
CA GLN A 94 12.63 12.36 -7.09
C GLN A 94 12.15 12.33 -8.55
N GLY A 95 11.01 12.95 -8.81
CA GLY A 95 10.49 13.11 -10.16
C GLY A 95 11.38 14.07 -10.95
N SER A 96 11.73 13.73 -12.19
CA SER A 96 12.44 14.67 -13.06
C SER A 96 11.46 15.73 -13.54
N VAL A 97 11.67 16.98 -13.14
CA VAL A 97 10.99 18.12 -13.78
C VAL A 97 11.70 18.36 -15.10
N CYS A 98 11.08 17.95 -16.22
CA CYS A 98 11.55 18.41 -17.52
C CYS A 98 11.20 19.89 -17.66
N PHE A 99 12.22 20.75 -17.77
CA PHE A 99 12.10 22.15 -18.15
C PHE A 99 12.17 22.30 -19.66
#